data_AF-A0A829F9E7-F1
#
_entry.id   AF-A0A829F9E7-F1
#
_cell.length_a   1.000
_cell.length_b   1.000
_cell.length_c   1.000
_cell.angle_alpha   90.00
_cell.angle_beta   90.00
_cell.angle_gamma   90.00
#
_symmetry.space_group_name_H-M   'P 1'
#
loop_
_entity.id
_entity.type
_entity.pdbx_description
1 polymer ?
#
loop_
_entity_poly.entity_id
_entity_poly.type
_entity_poly.pdbx_seq_one_letter_code
_entity_poly.pdbx_strand_id
1 'polypeptide(L)'
;MFTGISVPDSDNPLIMAKIYLTKWCNKYIRDRNNPALKKPLKTFGEKDAALTTRVAANANIDDQKVLNDYLRGHFLYMSAENMNGSILEEYLAEVLEPEGWIWCAGSVYRAVDFCYLGTSPILLQVKNKYNTESSSSSAIRVGTTIRKWNRLNKPTKISGLDSPIPNWKVLIEMTEASKELAAKLTENSYLAYINEKSTRELWTLDD
;
A
#
# COMPACT_ATOMS: atom_id res chain seq x y z
N MET A 1 12.16 16.16 -3.52
CA MET A 1 11.91 14.73 -3.84
C MET A 1 12.80 13.76 -3.05
N PHE A 2 14.00 14.16 -2.63
CA PHE A 2 14.87 13.32 -1.79
C PHE A 2 14.24 12.93 -0.45
N THR A 3 14.65 11.77 0.05
CA THR A 3 14.09 11.15 1.25
C THR A 3 14.66 11.80 2.51
N GLY A 4 13.89 11.80 3.60
CA GLY A 4 14.33 12.35 4.89
C GLY A 4 15.30 11.42 5.64
N ILE A 5 16.25 10.79 4.95
CA ILE A 5 17.23 9.89 5.57
C ILE A 5 18.21 10.73 6.38
N SER A 6 18.25 10.48 7.68
CA SER A 6 19.21 11.10 8.60
C SER A 6 20.61 10.50 8.39
N VAL A 7 21.61 11.37 8.36
CA VAL A 7 23.04 11.05 8.24
C VAL A 7 23.76 11.77 9.38
N PRO A 8 24.71 11.11 10.07
CA PRO A 8 25.52 11.78 11.08
C PRO A 8 26.35 12.91 10.46
N ASP A 9 26.51 14.00 11.19
CA ASP A 9 27.33 15.12 10.77
C ASP A 9 28.81 14.69 10.63
N SER A 10 29.45 15.17 9.57
CA SER A 10 30.86 14.93 9.29
C SER A 10 31.44 16.11 8.50
N ASP A 11 32.67 16.47 8.81
CA ASP A 11 33.41 17.53 8.08
C ASP A 11 33.72 17.13 6.62
N ASN A 12 33.46 15.87 6.23
CA ASN A 12 33.67 15.38 4.88
C ASN A 12 32.33 15.09 4.17
N PRO A 13 31.89 15.95 3.24
CA PRO A 13 30.66 15.76 2.47
C PRO A 13 30.60 14.45 1.68
N LEU A 14 31.74 13.91 1.24
CA LEU A 14 31.77 12.63 0.51
C LEU A 14 31.41 11.46 1.42
N ILE A 15 31.82 11.51 2.70
CA ILE A 15 31.45 10.48 3.68
C ILE A 15 29.94 10.53 3.92
N MET A 16 29.38 11.72 4.12
CA MET A 16 27.93 11.89 4.32
C MET A 16 27.13 11.41 3.11
N ALA A 17 27.55 11.78 1.90
CA ALA A 17 26.91 11.33 0.66
C ALA A 17 26.96 9.81 0.51
N LYS A 18 28.10 9.18 0.81
CA LYS A 18 28.23 7.71 0.77
C LYS A 18 27.28 7.04 1.77
N ILE A 19 27.20 7.52 3.01
CA ILE A 19 26.27 6.98 4.02
C ILE A 19 24.82 7.14 3.56
N TYR A 20 24.46 8.32 3.05
CA TYR A 20 23.11 8.57 2.53
C TYR A 20 22.75 7.57 1.42
N LEU A 21 23.60 7.45 0.39
CA LEU A 21 23.38 6.58 -0.75
C LEU A 21 23.31 5.11 -0.32
N THR A 22 24.18 4.66 0.58
CA THR A 22 24.12 3.30 1.12
C THR A 22 22.79 3.04 1.84
N LYS A 23 22.35 3.95 2.72
CA LYS A 23 21.04 3.81 3.40
C LYS A 23 19.88 3.81 2.41
N TRP A 24 19.93 4.67 1.40
CA TRP A 24 18.92 4.80 0.37
C TRP A 24 18.81 3.53 -0.49
N CYS A 25 19.93 3.01 -1.00
CA CYS A 25 19.97 1.76 -1.76
C CYS A 25 19.55 0.55 -0.91
N ASN A 26 19.99 0.47 0.35
CA ASN A 26 19.60 -0.62 1.24
C ASN A 26 18.09 -0.63 1.51
N LYS A 27 17.46 0.54 1.61
CA LYS A 27 16.01 0.64 1.78
C LYS A 27 15.27 0.11 0.56
N TYR A 28 15.71 0.46 -0.65
CA TYR A 28 15.18 -0.07 -1.90
C TYR A 28 15.30 -1.61 -1.97
N ILE A 29 16.50 -2.13 -1.74
CA ILE A 29 16.78 -3.58 -1.79
C ILE A 29 15.94 -4.34 -0.77
N ARG A 30 15.87 -3.84 0.47
CA ARG A 30 15.12 -4.49 1.55
C ARG A 30 13.64 -4.61 1.23
N ASP A 31 13.02 -3.53 0.74
CA ASP A 31 11.59 -3.53 0.45
C ASP A 31 11.28 -4.40 -0.77
N ARG A 32 12.17 -4.47 -1.78
CA ARG A 32 12.06 -5.42 -2.90
C ARG A 32 12.15 -6.89 -2.48
N ASN A 33 13.01 -7.18 -1.50
CA ASN A 33 13.23 -8.55 -1.04
C ASN A 33 12.27 -9.00 0.07
N ASN A 34 11.34 -8.15 0.51
CA ASN A 34 10.42 -8.45 1.61
C ASN A 34 8.95 -8.29 1.16
N PRO A 35 8.46 -9.18 0.28
CA PRO A 35 7.10 -9.10 -0.26
C PRO A 35 6.06 -9.15 0.85
N ALA A 36 5.15 -8.18 0.85
CA ALA A 36 4.03 -8.03 1.75
C ALA A 36 3.15 -9.27 1.73
N LEU A 37 2.81 -9.83 0.55
CA LEU A 37 2.00 -11.05 0.49
C LEU A 37 2.63 -12.27 1.17
N LYS A 38 3.93 -12.22 1.48
CA LYS A 38 4.63 -13.28 2.23
C LYS A 38 4.61 -13.11 3.74
N LYS A 39 4.01 -12.05 4.28
CA LYS A 39 3.90 -11.86 5.72
C LYS A 39 2.58 -12.49 6.23
N PRO A 40 2.62 -13.28 7.31
CA PRO A 40 1.42 -13.90 7.87
C PRO A 40 0.46 -12.83 8.41
N LEU A 41 -0.84 -13.14 8.41
CA LEU A 41 -1.83 -12.26 9.01
C LEU A 41 -1.86 -12.41 10.52
N LYS A 42 -1.77 -11.28 11.24
CA LYS A 42 -1.79 -11.24 12.69
C LYS A 42 -3.21 -11.44 13.22
N THR A 43 -3.38 -12.35 14.16
CA THR A 43 -4.68 -12.64 14.80
C THR A 43 -4.86 -11.95 16.16
N PHE A 44 -3.91 -11.11 16.56
CA PHE A 44 -3.84 -10.48 17.88
C PHE A 44 -3.35 -9.04 17.83
N GLY A 45 -3.57 -8.30 18.91
CA GLY A 45 -3.16 -6.91 19.05
C GLY A 45 -3.50 -6.35 20.42
N GLU A 46 -3.26 -5.06 20.59
CA GLU A 46 -3.65 -4.33 21.79
C GLU A 46 -5.17 -4.29 21.91
N LYS A 47 -5.69 -4.56 23.11
CA LYS A 47 -7.12 -4.58 23.40
C LYS A 47 -7.47 -3.36 24.25
N ASP A 48 -8.43 -2.58 23.79
CA ASP A 48 -9.00 -1.47 24.56
C ASP A 48 -10.30 -1.93 25.23
N ALA A 49 -10.32 -1.91 26.56
CA ALA A 49 -11.48 -2.30 27.35
C ALA A 49 -12.69 -1.39 27.06
N ALA A 50 -12.50 -0.09 26.88
CA ALA A 50 -13.58 0.86 26.61
C ALA A 50 -14.23 0.59 25.24
N LEU A 51 -13.42 0.28 24.21
CA LEU A 51 -13.95 -0.10 22.89
C LEU A 51 -14.72 -1.43 22.97
N THR A 52 -14.18 -2.41 23.68
CA THR A 52 -14.81 -3.72 23.85
C THR A 52 -16.15 -3.60 24.57
N THR A 53 -16.19 -2.88 25.69
CA THR A 53 -17.43 -2.60 26.44
C THR A 53 -18.46 -1.87 25.59
N ARG A 54 -18.04 -0.88 24.80
CA ARG A 54 -18.93 -0.14 23.90
C ARG A 54 -19.54 -1.02 22.81
N VAL A 55 -18.75 -1.93 22.22
CA VAL A 55 -19.24 -2.88 21.21
C VAL A 55 -20.24 -3.84 21.84
N ALA A 56 -19.91 -4.43 22.99
CA ALA A 56 -20.81 -5.33 23.72
C ALA A 56 -22.16 -4.67 24.02
N ALA A 57 -22.13 -3.44 24.57
CA ALA A 57 -23.34 -2.69 24.91
C ALA A 57 -24.19 -2.32 23.68
N ASN A 58 -23.57 -1.83 22.60
CA ASN A 58 -24.32 -1.39 21.42
C ASN A 58 -24.84 -2.53 20.54
N ALA A 59 -24.11 -3.66 20.50
CA ALA A 59 -24.51 -4.84 19.74
C ALA A 59 -25.36 -5.82 20.57
N ASN A 60 -25.59 -5.52 21.86
CA ASN A 60 -26.30 -6.37 22.81
C ASN A 60 -25.72 -7.80 22.87
N ILE A 61 -24.39 -7.87 23.05
CA ILE A 61 -23.63 -9.12 23.09
C ILE A 61 -23.14 -9.35 24.52
N ASP A 62 -23.73 -10.34 25.19
CA ASP A 62 -23.31 -10.79 26.52
C ASP A 62 -22.36 -12.00 26.46
N ASP A 63 -22.27 -12.65 25.30
CA ASP A 63 -21.38 -13.80 25.10
C ASP A 63 -19.93 -13.35 24.86
N GLN A 64 -19.07 -13.61 25.84
CA GLN A 64 -17.64 -13.32 25.79
C GLN A 64 -16.93 -14.02 24.63
N LYS A 65 -17.39 -15.21 24.21
CA LYS A 65 -16.81 -15.92 23.07
C LYS A 65 -17.06 -15.15 21.78
N VAL A 66 -18.28 -14.64 21.58
CA VAL A 66 -18.63 -13.84 20.39
C VAL A 66 -17.79 -12.56 20.33
N LEU A 67 -17.62 -11.87 21.46
CA LEU A 67 -16.76 -10.68 21.53
C LEU A 67 -15.29 -11.00 21.18
N ASN A 68 -14.78 -12.14 21.65
CA ASN A 68 -13.42 -12.58 21.32
C ASN A 68 -13.28 -12.91 19.82
N ASP A 69 -14.30 -13.54 19.22
CA ASP A 69 -14.33 -13.83 17.77
C ASP A 69 -14.33 -12.53 16.96
N TYR A 70 -15.07 -11.50 17.39
CA TYR A 70 -15.07 -10.17 16.76
C TYR A 70 -13.70 -9.49 16.86
N LEU A 71 -13.06 -9.52 18.03
CA LEU A 71 -11.71 -8.96 18.21
C LEU A 71 -10.67 -9.68 17.35
N ARG A 72 -10.72 -11.02 17.29
CA ARG A 72 -9.84 -11.82 16.43
C ARG A 72 -10.03 -11.46 14.96
N GLY A 73 -11.28 -11.35 14.50
CA GLY A 73 -11.61 -10.89 13.16
C GLY A 73 -11.10 -9.48 12.87
N HIS A 74 -11.29 -8.55 13.81
CA HIS A 74 -10.78 -7.19 13.71
C HIS A 74 -9.26 -7.16 13.52
N PHE A 75 -8.50 -7.92 14.31
CA PHE A 75 -7.03 -7.97 14.16
C PHE A 75 -6.59 -8.55 12.81
N LEU A 76 -7.29 -9.58 12.32
CA LEU A 76 -7.04 -10.14 10.98
C LEU A 76 -7.22 -9.08 9.89
N TYR A 77 -8.36 -8.39 9.89
CA TYR A 77 -8.64 -7.35 8.89
C TYR A 77 -7.69 -6.16 9.04
N MET A 78 -7.36 -5.71 10.24
CA MET A 78 -6.36 -4.66 10.49
C MET A 78 -4.99 -5.05 9.93
N SER A 79 -4.56 -6.30 10.16
CA SER A 79 -3.30 -6.82 9.62
C SER A 79 -3.30 -6.78 8.09
N ALA A 80 -4.39 -7.20 7.44
CA ALA A 80 -4.52 -7.17 5.99
C ALA A 80 -4.57 -5.73 5.45
N GLU A 81 -5.36 -4.86 6.08
CA GLU A 81 -5.52 -3.46 5.67
C GLU A 81 -4.22 -2.67 5.69
N ASN A 82 -3.39 -2.88 6.70
CA ASN A 82 -2.08 -2.23 6.82
C ASN A 82 -1.11 -2.60 5.69
N MET A 83 -1.31 -3.74 5.05
CA MET A 83 -0.44 -4.24 3.98
C MET A 83 -0.99 -3.99 2.58
N ASN A 84 -2.29 -3.66 2.46
CA ASN A 84 -2.96 -3.46 1.17
C ASN A 84 -2.25 -2.49 0.23
N GLY A 85 -1.64 -1.43 0.76
CA GLY A 85 -0.87 -0.48 -0.06
C GLY A 85 0.33 -1.15 -0.73
N SER A 86 1.16 -1.82 0.08
CA SER A 86 2.34 -2.53 -0.42
C SER A 86 2.00 -3.70 -1.35
N ILE A 87 0.92 -4.43 -1.08
CA ILE A 87 0.44 -5.52 -1.94
C ILE A 87 0.01 -4.98 -3.31
N LEU A 88 -0.68 -3.84 -3.35
CA LEU A 88 -1.05 -3.18 -4.59
C LEU A 88 0.17 -2.71 -5.38
N GLU A 89 1.17 -2.14 -4.71
CA GLU A 89 2.44 -1.78 -5.33
C GLU A 89 3.18 -3.00 -5.90
N GLU A 90 3.25 -4.11 -5.17
CA GLU A 90 3.89 -5.34 -5.65
C GLU A 90 3.24 -5.87 -6.92
N TYR A 91 1.91 -5.92 -6.94
CA TYR A 91 1.16 -6.33 -8.12
C TYR A 91 1.42 -5.41 -9.32
N LEU A 92 1.39 -4.10 -9.10
CA LEU A 92 1.66 -3.14 -10.16
C LEU A 92 3.11 -3.21 -10.64
N ALA A 93 4.07 -3.51 -9.78
CA ALA A 93 5.46 -3.73 -10.19
C ALA A 93 5.57 -4.92 -11.14
N GLU A 94 4.93 -6.05 -10.81
CA GLU A 94 4.94 -7.25 -11.68
C GLU A 94 4.35 -7.00 -13.07
N VAL A 95 3.38 -6.09 -13.16
CA VAL A 95 2.64 -5.81 -14.40
C VAL A 95 3.26 -4.66 -15.19
N LEU A 96 3.74 -3.61 -14.54
CA LEU A 96 4.24 -2.38 -15.17
C LEU A 96 5.75 -2.39 -15.44
N GLU A 97 6.57 -3.06 -14.61
CA GLU A 97 8.03 -3.09 -14.81
C GLU A 97 8.45 -3.68 -16.17
N PRO A 98 7.80 -4.76 -16.68
CA PRO A 98 8.09 -5.28 -18.02
C PRO A 98 7.84 -4.27 -19.15
N GLU A 99 7.00 -3.26 -18.90
CA GLU A 99 6.64 -2.20 -19.85
C GLU A 99 7.50 -0.94 -19.66
N GLY A 100 8.57 -1.03 -18.87
CA GLY A 100 9.56 0.04 -18.66
C GLY A 100 9.26 0.99 -17.51
N TRP A 101 8.22 0.73 -16.70
CA TRP A 101 8.03 1.44 -15.44
C TRP A 101 9.04 0.96 -14.39
N ILE A 102 9.30 1.80 -13.40
CA ILE A 102 10.22 1.53 -12.31
C ILE A 102 9.47 1.69 -11.00
N TRP A 103 9.39 0.61 -10.21
CA TRP A 103 8.84 0.69 -8.86
C TRP A 103 9.83 1.38 -7.93
N CYS A 104 9.41 2.46 -7.27
CA CYS A 104 10.19 3.25 -6.34
C CYS A 104 10.15 2.66 -4.90
N ALA A 105 10.31 1.34 -4.79
CA ALA A 105 10.29 0.59 -3.53
C ALA A 105 11.18 1.22 -2.46
N GLY A 106 10.85 1.09 -1.17
CA GLY A 106 11.66 1.73 -0.14
C GLY A 106 11.45 3.23 -0.04
N SER A 107 10.40 3.78 -0.64
CA SER A 107 10.15 5.24 -0.71
C SER A 107 11.37 5.98 -1.27
N VAL A 108 11.98 5.45 -2.33
CA VAL A 108 13.17 6.01 -2.99
C VAL A 108 12.96 7.48 -3.36
N TYR A 109 11.75 7.82 -3.76
CA TYR A 109 11.26 9.18 -3.90
C TYR A 109 10.13 9.44 -2.91
N ARG A 110 10.09 10.65 -2.35
CA ARG A 110 8.96 11.05 -1.50
C ARG A 110 7.69 11.18 -2.33
N ALA A 111 6.63 10.53 -1.89
CA ALA A 111 5.29 10.59 -2.48
C ALA A 111 5.21 10.11 -3.94
N VAL A 112 6.16 9.29 -4.39
CA VAL A 112 6.16 8.65 -5.70
C VAL A 112 6.40 7.16 -5.48
N ASP A 113 5.51 6.35 -6.06
CA ASP A 113 5.56 4.90 -5.94
C ASP A 113 6.06 4.29 -7.26
N PHE A 114 5.77 4.91 -8.41
CA PHE A 114 6.29 4.47 -9.71
C PHE A 114 6.81 5.65 -10.54
N CYS A 115 7.81 5.40 -11.37
CA CYS A 115 8.20 6.34 -12.41
C CYS A 115 8.40 5.67 -13.77
N TYR A 116 8.19 6.43 -14.83
CA TYR A 116 8.52 6.07 -16.20
C TYR A 116 9.53 7.08 -16.73
N LEU A 117 10.68 6.61 -17.21
CA LEU A 117 11.80 7.47 -17.62
C LEU A 117 11.95 7.60 -19.15
N GLY A 118 10.84 7.48 -19.89
CA GLY A 118 10.83 7.74 -21.33
C GLY A 118 11.02 9.23 -21.68
N THR A 119 10.72 9.59 -22.92
CA THR A 119 10.92 10.96 -23.45
C THR A 119 10.22 12.04 -22.61
N SER A 120 9.07 11.71 -22.01
CA SER A 120 8.40 12.55 -21.03
C SER A 120 8.30 11.78 -19.71
N PRO A 121 9.08 12.13 -18.68
CA PRO A 121 9.04 11.43 -17.41
C PRO A 121 7.67 11.51 -16.74
N ILE A 122 7.17 10.38 -16.25
CA ILE A 122 5.93 10.30 -15.49
C ILE A 122 6.26 9.86 -14.08
N LEU A 123 5.74 10.59 -13.09
CA LEU A 123 5.80 10.21 -11.67
C LEU A 123 4.39 9.87 -11.21
N LEU A 124 4.21 8.71 -10.60
CA LEU A 124 2.93 8.16 -10.19
C LEU A 124 2.94 7.84 -8.69
N GLN A 125 1.92 8.35 -8.00
CA GLN A 125 1.56 7.93 -6.66
C GLN A 125 0.31 7.03 -6.72
N VAL A 126 0.39 5.88 -6.07
CA VAL A 126 -0.66 4.88 -5.99
C VAL A 126 -1.28 4.89 -4.58
N LYS A 127 -2.60 4.75 -4.52
CA LYS A 127 -3.35 4.60 -3.27
C LYS A 127 -4.36 3.47 -3.39
N ASN A 128 -4.60 2.75 -2.29
CA ASN A 128 -5.61 1.69 -2.30
C ASN A 128 -7.04 2.25 -2.37
N LYS A 129 -7.34 3.35 -1.66
CA LYS A 129 -8.66 3.99 -1.61
C LYS A 129 -8.57 5.51 -1.78
N TYR A 130 -9.66 6.13 -2.19
CA TYR A 130 -9.81 7.59 -2.37
C TYR A 130 -9.50 8.42 -1.12
N ASN A 131 -9.66 7.86 0.07
CA ASN A 131 -9.45 8.54 1.37
C ASN A 131 -8.13 8.16 2.07
N THR A 132 -7.26 7.36 1.45
CA THR A 132 -5.96 6.95 2.04
C THR A 132 -4.87 8.04 1.97
N GLU A 133 -5.24 9.29 2.18
CA GLU A 133 -4.34 10.43 2.02
C GLU A 133 -4.01 11.08 3.36
N SER A 134 -2.73 11.03 3.74
CA SER A 134 -2.22 11.84 4.85
C SER A 134 -1.96 13.28 4.39
N SER A 135 -2.18 14.24 5.28
CA SER A 135 -1.92 15.67 5.03
C SER A 135 -0.49 15.92 4.53
N SER A 136 0.49 15.17 5.07
CA SER A 136 1.90 15.23 4.65
C SER A 136 2.15 14.80 3.20
N SER A 137 1.42 13.80 2.70
CA SER A 137 1.54 13.36 1.30
C SER A 137 0.90 14.36 0.34
N SER A 138 -0.22 14.96 0.74
CA SER A 138 -0.92 15.97 -0.06
C SER A 138 -0.06 17.22 -0.28
N ALA A 139 0.61 17.69 0.77
CA ALA A 139 1.44 18.90 0.77
C ALA A 139 2.65 18.80 -0.17
N ILE A 140 3.24 17.60 -0.30
CA ILE A 140 4.39 17.38 -1.20
C ILE A 140 3.96 17.45 -2.67
N ARG A 141 2.71 17.06 -2.99
CA ARG A 141 2.24 17.07 -4.37
C ARG A 141 1.91 18.48 -4.88
N VAL A 142 1.52 19.39 -3.99
CA VAL A 142 1.25 20.79 -4.35
C VAL A 142 2.50 21.40 -5.00
N GLY A 143 2.38 21.81 -6.27
CA GLY A 143 3.49 22.36 -7.05
C GLY A 143 4.40 21.33 -7.73
N THR A 144 4.02 20.04 -7.77
CA THR A 144 4.75 18.99 -8.50
C THR A 144 3.89 18.37 -9.62
N THR A 145 4.53 17.68 -10.56
CA THR A 145 3.87 16.96 -11.66
C THR A 145 3.49 15.52 -11.30
N ILE A 146 3.57 15.14 -10.02
CA ILE A 146 3.26 13.78 -9.55
C ILE A 146 1.78 13.51 -9.77
N ARG A 147 1.47 12.55 -10.64
CA ARG A 147 0.12 12.08 -10.89
C ARG A 147 -0.32 11.18 -9.73
N LYS A 148 -1.57 11.30 -9.30
CA LYS A 148 -2.16 10.45 -8.24
C LYS A 148 -3.21 9.55 -8.85
N TRP A 149 -3.12 8.26 -8.56
CA TRP A 149 -4.17 7.29 -8.83
C TRP A 149 -4.55 6.54 -7.56
N ASN A 150 -5.84 6.26 -7.40
CA ASN A 150 -6.36 5.39 -6.36
C ASN A 150 -7.13 4.22 -6.99
N ARG A 151 -6.94 3.00 -6.49
CA ARG A 151 -7.60 1.79 -6.97
C ARG A 151 -9.12 1.85 -6.80
N LEU A 152 -9.59 2.29 -5.64
CA LEU A 152 -11.00 2.35 -5.30
C LEU A 152 -11.48 3.80 -5.13
N ASN A 153 -12.51 4.17 -5.88
CA ASN A 153 -13.26 5.42 -5.75
C ASN A 153 -14.36 5.29 -4.68
N LYS A 154 -14.89 6.45 -4.26
CA LYS A 154 -15.95 6.52 -3.26
C LYS A 154 -17.20 5.78 -3.74
N PRO A 155 -17.85 4.95 -2.89
CA PRO A 155 -19.15 4.41 -3.20
C PRO A 155 -20.18 5.52 -3.43
N THR A 156 -21.14 5.26 -4.29
CA THR A 156 -22.27 6.15 -4.60
C THR A 156 -23.57 5.50 -4.17
N LYS A 157 -24.67 6.26 -4.14
CA LYS A 157 -26.00 5.68 -3.90
C LYS A 157 -26.35 4.59 -4.92
N ILE A 158 -25.84 4.71 -6.14
CA ILE A 158 -26.11 3.77 -7.24
C ILE A 158 -25.33 2.47 -7.05
N SER A 159 -24.08 2.53 -6.57
CA SER A 159 -23.26 1.34 -6.34
C SER A 159 -23.56 0.61 -5.03
N GLY A 160 -24.37 1.20 -4.14
CA GLY A 160 -24.44 0.81 -2.74
C GLY A 160 -23.40 1.59 -1.92
N LEU A 161 -23.83 2.13 -0.76
CA LEU A 161 -23.00 3.01 0.07
C LEU A 161 -21.78 2.31 0.71
N ASP A 162 -21.71 0.99 0.60
CA ASP A 162 -20.67 0.10 1.12
C ASP A 162 -19.75 -0.49 0.05
N SER A 163 -20.08 -0.31 -1.23
CA SER A 163 -19.42 -0.97 -2.35
C SER A 163 -18.58 0.04 -3.16
N PRO A 164 -17.26 0.16 -2.88
CA PRO A 164 -16.40 1.10 -3.57
C PRO A 164 -16.21 0.73 -5.04
N ILE A 165 -15.98 1.74 -5.88
CA ILE A 165 -15.96 1.57 -7.35
C ILE A 165 -14.51 1.43 -7.83
N PRO A 166 -14.13 0.32 -8.51
CA PRO A 166 -12.79 0.18 -9.07
C PRO A 166 -12.47 1.24 -10.14
N ASN A 167 -11.22 1.72 -10.15
CA ASN A 167 -10.78 2.86 -10.95
C ASN A 167 -9.64 2.52 -11.93
N TRP A 168 -9.53 1.25 -12.33
CA TRP A 168 -8.45 0.74 -13.16
C TRP A 168 -8.36 1.40 -14.55
N LYS A 169 -9.51 1.79 -15.13
CA LYS A 169 -9.55 2.50 -16.42
C LYS A 169 -8.70 3.77 -16.43
N VAL A 170 -8.74 4.54 -15.33
CA VAL A 170 -7.94 5.76 -15.20
C VAL A 170 -6.44 5.42 -15.16
N LEU A 171 -6.05 4.31 -14.54
CA LEU A 171 -4.65 3.89 -14.55
C LEU A 171 -4.19 3.53 -15.97
N ILE A 172 -5.00 2.75 -16.69
CA ILE A 172 -4.74 2.34 -18.10
C ILE A 172 -4.53 3.58 -18.99
N GLU A 173 -5.37 4.60 -18.85
CA GLU A 173 -5.23 5.86 -19.58
C GLU A 173 -3.98 6.63 -19.14
N MET A 174 -3.69 6.68 -17.84
CA MET A 174 -2.52 7.38 -17.29
C MET A 174 -1.19 6.75 -17.68
N THR A 175 -1.17 5.43 -17.90
CA THR A 175 0.03 4.66 -18.28
C THR A 175 0.12 4.44 -19.79
N GLU A 176 -0.84 4.93 -20.58
CA GLU A 176 -0.93 4.70 -22.03
C GLU A 176 -0.80 3.20 -22.38
N ALA A 177 -1.42 2.35 -21.55
CA ALA A 177 -1.22 0.91 -21.60
C ALA A 177 -1.65 0.30 -22.94
N SER A 178 -0.82 -0.61 -23.46
CA SER A 178 -1.17 -1.50 -24.57
C SER A 178 -2.41 -2.34 -24.23
N LYS A 179 -3.04 -2.98 -25.24
CA LYS A 179 -4.20 -3.85 -24.99
C LYS A 179 -3.83 -5.02 -24.08
N GLU A 180 -2.63 -5.55 -24.25
CA GLU A 180 -2.07 -6.66 -23.48
C GLU A 180 -1.83 -6.25 -22.03
N LEU A 181 -1.29 -5.05 -21.79
CA LEU A 181 -1.11 -4.50 -20.44
C LEU A 181 -2.46 -4.18 -19.80
N ALA A 182 -3.37 -3.55 -20.53
CA ALA A 182 -4.70 -3.18 -20.05
C ALA A 182 -5.52 -4.41 -19.62
N ALA A 183 -5.36 -5.55 -20.30
CA ALA A 183 -5.98 -6.81 -19.91
C ALA A 183 -5.49 -7.34 -18.55
N LYS A 184 -4.28 -6.97 -18.14
CA LYS A 184 -3.74 -7.27 -16.81
C LYS A 184 -4.23 -6.27 -15.78
N LEU A 185 -4.33 -4.97 -16.09
CA LEU A 185 -4.71 -3.93 -15.14
C LEU A 185 -6.22 -3.93 -14.81
N THR A 186 -6.70 -4.96 -14.10
CA THR A 186 -8.10 -5.11 -13.70
C THR A 186 -8.23 -5.55 -12.25
N GLU A 187 -9.42 -5.32 -11.67
CA GLU A 187 -9.70 -5.77 -10.30
C GLU A 187 -9.62 -7.30 -10.18
N ASN A 188 -10.13 -8.03 -11.17
CA ASN A 188 -10.10 -9.49 -11.16
C ASN A 188 -8.66 -10.03 -11.19
N SER A 189 -7.80 -9.46 -12.02
CA SER A 189 -6.38 -9.84 -12.10
C SER A 189 -5.64 -9.53 -10.80
N TYR A 190 -5.94 -8.40 -10.17
CA TYR A 190 -5.39 -8.05 -8.86
C TYR A 190 -5.84 -9.02 -7.76
N LEU A 191 -7.13 -9.36 -7.70
CA LEU A 191 -7.65 -10.33 -6.73
C LEU A 191 -7.08 -11.73 -6.96
N ALA A 192 -6.91 -12.14 -8.22
CA ALA A 192 -6.26 -13.40 -8.57
C ALA A 192 -4.81 -13.44 -8.09
N TYR A 193 -4.05 -12.36 -8.28
CA TYR A 193 -2.68 -12.20 -7.80
C TYR A 193 -2.58 -12.39 -6.27
N ILE A 194 -3.48 -11.76 -5.49
CA ILE A 194 -3.53 -11.95 -4.04
C ILE A 194 -3.80 -13.41 -3.69
N ASN A 195 -4.85 -13.99 -4.27
CA ASN A 195 -5.27 -15.36 -3.97
C ASN A 195 -4.19 -16.40 -4.29
N GLU A 196 -3.45 -16.18 -5.38
CA GLU A 196 -2.36 -17.06 -5.79
C GLU A 196 -1.15 -16.94 -4.85
N LYS A 197 -0.74 -15.71 -4.50
CA LYS A 197 0.56 -15.46 -3.86
C LYS A 197 0.56 -15.33 -2.34
N SER A 198 -0.60 -15.16 -1.69
CA SER A 198 -0.73 -15.16 -0.23
C SER A 198 -0.17 -16.43 0.42
N THR A 199 0.50 -16.30 1.57
CA THR A 199 1.09 -17.45 2.31
C THR A 199 0.07 -18.44 2.84
N ARG A 200 -1.15 -17.97 3.14
CA ARG A 200 -2.17 -18.70 3.92
C ARG A 200 -1.77 -18.94 5.38
N GLU A 201 -0.69 -18.32 5.84
CA GLU A 201 -0.21 -18.41 7.21
C GLU A 201 -0.86 -17.34 8.09
N LEU A 202 -1.16 -17.73 9.33
CA LEU A 202 -1.63 -16.83 10.38
C LEU A 202 -0.56 -16.78 11.47
N TRP A 203 -0.36 -15.59 12.04
CA TRP A 203 0.45 -15.43 13.23
C TRP A 203 -0.46 -15.38 14.45
N THR A 204 -0.31 -16.38 15.31
CA THR A 204 -1.06 -16.49 16.57
C THR A 204 -0.17 -16.16 17.76
N LEU A 205 -0.80 -15.88 18.91
CA LEU A 205 -0.09 -15.54 20.15
C LEU A 205 0.60 -16.76 20.79
N ASP A 206 0.19 -17.97 20.38
CA ASP A 206 0.68 -19.22 20.93
C ASP A 206 1.88 -19.77 20.14
N ASP A 207 2.32 -19.05 19.10
CA ASP A 207 3.49 -19.33 18.25
C ASP A 207 4.75 -18.57 18.70
#